data_AF-A0A7S2MQ25-F1
#
_entry.id   AF-A0A7S2MQ25-F1
#
_cell.length_a   1.000
_cell.length_b   1.000
_cell.length_c   1.000
_cell.angle_alpha   90.00
_cell.angle_beta   90.00
_cell.angle_gamma   90.00
#
_symmetry.space_group_name_H-M   'P 1'
#
loop_
_entity.id
_entity.type
_entity.pdbx_description
1 polymer ?
#
loop_
_entity_poly.entity_id
_entity_poly.type
_entity_poly.pdbx_seq_one_letter_code
_entity_poly.pdbx_strand_id
1 'polypeptide(L)'
;CWLRPDGSCDEDDTACEPQGTSAGEVACGDLCTRLIVCIAQLVQQCIDEPLLPSLLMAAVYPPGCGAGFVEHLDNPAGNDGRVLTAVYYVNAGWLPQHGGALRALTAGAE
;
A
#
# COMPACT_ATOMS: atom_id res chain seq x y z
N CYS A 1 5.31 -1.18 5.76
CA CYS A 1 5.04 -0.13 6.76
C CYS A 1 3.84 0.68 6.31
N TRP A 2 2.82 0.81 7.16
CA TRP A 2 1.65 1.63 6.85
C TRP A 2 2.03 3.10 6.90
N LEU A 3 1.69 3.84 5.85
CA LEU A 3 1.95 5.27 5.80
C LEU A 3 0.76 5.98 6.43
N ARG A 4 1.02 6.69 7.53
CA ARG A 4 0.03 7.53 8.19
C ARG A 4 -0.19 8.84 7.41
N PRO A 5 -1.33 9.52 7.60
CA PRO A 5 -1.62 10.79 6.92
C PRO A 5 -0.60 11.91 7.20
N ASP A 6 0.08 11.87 8.35
CA ASP A 6 1.15 12.82 8.68
C ASP A 6 2.48 12.50 7.95
N GLY A 7 2.52 11.42 7.15
CA GLY A 7 3.71 10.96 6.43
C GLY A 7 4.63 10.07 7.26
N SER A 8 4.30 9.80 8.52
CA SER A 8 5.03 8.82 9.33
C SER A 8 4.70 7.39 8.90
N CYS A 9 5.62 6.45 9.15
CA CYS A 9 5.43 5.03 8.88
C CYS A 9 5.23 4.29 10.20
N ASP A 10 4.22 3.41 10.28
CA ASP A 10 4.09 2.46 11.38
C ASP A 10 5.25 1.45 11.32
N GLU A 11 6.00 1.31 12.42
CA GLU A 11 7.17 0.44 12.55
C GLU A 11 6.82 -1.03 12.86
N ASP A 12 5.55 -1.38 12.96
CA ASP A 12 5.10 -2.76 13.22
C ASP A 12 5.11 -3.59 11.92
N ASP A 13 6.30 -4.08 11.59
CA ASP A 13 6.64 -5.50 11.45
C ASP A 13 8.04 -5.57 10.85
N THR A 14 9.03 -5.92 11.68
CA THR A 14 10.47 -6.06 11.36
C THR A 14 11.17 -4.78 10.84
N ALA A 15 11.31 -3.77 11.69
CA ALA A 15 12.21 -2.65 11.41
C ALA A 15 13.68 -3.13 11.34
N CYS A 16 14.23 -3.16 10.13
CA CYS A 16 15.67 -3.26 9.90
C CYS A 16 16.23 -1.82 9.99
N GLU A 17 17.07 -1.56 11.00
CA GLU A 17 17.74 -0.27 11.19
C GLU A 17 18.41 0.20 9.87
N PRO A 18 18.08 1.39 9.35
CA PRO A 18 18.68 1.87 8.12
C PRO A 18 20.16 2.20 8.36
N GLN A 19 21.05 1.37 7.80
CA GLN A 19 22.47 1.70 7.72
C GLN A 19 22.68 2.81 6.68
N GLY A 20 22.73 4.04 7.18
CA GLY A 20 23.47 5.17 6.62
C GLY A 20 23.19 5.53 5.17
N THR A 21 22.21 6.40 4.93
CA THR A 21 22.31 7.40 3.85
C THR A 21 21.47 8.61 4.21
N SER A 22 22.06 9.81 4.16
CA SER A 22 21.34 11.08 4.35
C SER A 22 20.43 11.34 3.16
N ALA A 23 19.24 10.75 3.17
CA ALA A 23 18.17 11.08 2.25
C ALA A 23 17.50 12.36 2.74
N GLY A 24 17.44 13.39 1.88
CA GLY A 24 16.68 14.61 2.15
C GLY A 24 15.25 14.25 2.55
N GLU A 25 14.81 14.83 3.66
CA GLU A 25 13.49 14.63 4.24
C GLU A 25 12.44 15.24 3.31
N VAL A 26 11.98 14.44 2.33
CA VAL A 26 10.82 14.78 1.52
C VAL A 26 9.62 14.57 2.43
N ALA A 27 8.98 15.66 2.86
CA ALA A 27 7.73 15.62 3.61
C ALA A 27 6.62 14.98 2.75
N CYS A 28 6.58 13.64 2.72
CA CYS A 28 5.66 12.87 1.89
C CYS A 28 4.21 12.96 2.39
N GLY A 29 4.01 13.42 3.63
CA GLY A 29 2.70 13.50 4.29
C GLY A 29 1.66 14.31 3.54
N ASP A 30 2.04 15.47 2.96
CA ASP A 30 1.08 16.32 2.25
C ASP A 30 0.60 15.67 0.93
N LEU A 31 1.53 15.14 0.12
CA LEU A 31 1.20 14.57 -1.18
C LEU A 31 0.43 13.26 -1.04
N CYS A 32 0.86 12.37 -0.14
CA CYS A 32 0.18 11.08 0.08
C CYS A 32 -1.22 11.29 0.63
N THR A 33 -1.41 12.19 1.59
CA THR A 33 -2.74 12.54 2.11
C THR A 33 -3.63 13.12 1.02
N ARG A 34 -3.12 14.05 0.21
CA ARG A 34 -3.87 14.61 -0.92
C ARG A 34 -4.26 13.52 -1.94
N LEU A 35 -3.37 12.58 -2.23
CA LEU A 35 -3.65 11.47 -3.13
C LEU A 35 -4.76 10.55 -2.57
N ILE A 36 -4.67 10.17 -1.29
CA ILE A 36 -5.70 9.36 -0.61
C ILE A 36 -7.05 10.07 -0.66
N VAL A 37 -7.11 11.36 -0.30
CA VAL A 37 -8.35 12.15 -0.31
C VAL A 37 -8.92 12.25 -1.73
N CYS A 38 -8.09 12.53 -2.74
CA CYS A 38 -8.55 12.58 -4.12
C CYS A 38 -9.10 11.24 -4.61
N ILE A 39 -8.42 10.12 -4.30
CA ILE A 39 -8.90 8.78 -4.66
C ILE A 39 -10.23 8.48 -3.93
N ALA A 40 -10.33 8.79 -2.64
CA ALA A 40 -11.56 8.62 -1.86
C ALA A 40 -12.74 9.38 -2.48
N GLN A 41 -12.50 10.62 -2.90
CA GLN A 41 -13.52 11.46 -3.54
C GLN A 41 -13.93 10.91 -4.91
N LEU A 42 -12.97 10.49 -5.74
CA LEU A 42 -13.24 9.90 -7.06
C LEU A 42 -14.01 8.59 -6.94
N VAL A 43 -13.62 7.71 -6.02
CA VAL A 43 -14.33 6.45 -5.80
C VAL A 43 -15.77 6.73 -5.34
N GLN A 44 -15.98 7.70 -4.43
CA GLN A 44 -17.33 8.11 -4.03
C GLN A 44 -18.20 8.68 -5.17
N GLN A 45 -17.62 9.07 -6.32
CA GLN A 45 -18.41 9.43 -7.50
C GLN A 45 -18.85 8.20 -8.32
N CYS A 46 -18.24 7.04 -8.08
CA CYS A 46 -18.41 5.82 -8.88
C CYS A 46 -19.21 4.73 -8.16
N ILE A 47 -19.36 4.81 -6.84
CA ILE A 47 -20.09 3.83 -6.03
C ILE A 47 -21.18 4.53 -5.20
N ASP A 48 -22.35 3.88 -5.10
CA ASP A 48 -23.49 4.40 -4.33
C ASP A 48 -23.28 4.33 -2.82
N GLU A 49 -22.38 3.44 -2.36
CA GLU A 49 -22.00 3.28 -0.96
C GLU A 49 -20.71 4.05 -0.64
N PRO A 50 -20.63 4.82 0.45
CA PRO A 50 -19.45 5.60 0.77
C PRO A 50 -18.26 4.68 1.07
N LEU A 51 -17.15 4.87 0.34
CA LEU A 51 -15.88 4.24 0.68
C LEU A 51 -15.40 4.81 2.02
N LEU A 52 -15.42 4.01 3.08
CA LEU A 52 -14.88 4.43 4.36
C LEU A 52 -13.39 4.73 4.20
N PRO A 53 -12.87 5.87 4.70
CA PRO A 53 -11.45 6.19 4.61
C PRO A 53 -10.54 5.12 5.22
N SER A 54 -11.04 4.33 6.18
CA SER A 54 -10.34 3.18 6.77
C SER A 54 -10.08 2.03 5.79
N LEU A 55 -10.71 2.03 4.61
CA LEU A 55 -10.50 1.03 3.55
C LEU A 55 -9.43 1.48 2.53
N LEU A 56 -9.02 2.74 2.59
CA LEU A 56 -7.90 3.25 1.80
C LEU A 56 -6.62 3.10 2.61
N MET A 57 -5.64 2.43 2.02
CA MET A 57 -4.36 2.21 2.66
C MET A 57 -3.22 2.70 1.77
N ALA A 58 -2.36 3.54 2.33
CA ALA A 58 -1.07 3.87 1.74
C ALA A 58 0.02 3.04 2.41
N ALA A 59 0.89 2.44 1.62
CA ALA A 59 1.98 1.62 2.09
C ALA A 59 3.28 2.02 1.39
N VAL A 60 4.36 2.05 2.17
CA VAL A 60 5.72 2.24 1.66
C VAL A 60 6.57 1.03 2.06
N TYR A 61 7.33 0.51 1.10
CA TYR A 61 8.28 -0.58 1.29
C TYR A 61 9.69 -0.02 1.03
N PRO A 62 10.48 0.26 2.07
CA PRO A 62 11.83 0.76 1.90
C PRO A 62 12.70 -0.24 1.12
N PRO A 63 13.61 0.23 0.25
CA PRO A 63 14.55 -0.66 -0.41
C PRO A 63 15.54 -1.26 0.59
N GLY A 64 16.00 -2.49 0.33
CA GLY A 64 17.11 -3.11 1.07
C GLY A 64 16.76 -3.72 2.43
N CYS A 65 15.54 -3.55 2.94
CA CYS A 65 15.11 -4.14 4.22
C CYS A 65 14.40 -5.50 4.08
N GLY A 66 14.27 -6.04 2.86
CA GLY A 66 13.57 -7.30 2.63
C GLY A 66 12.06 -7.26 2.90
N ALA A 67 11.48 -6.07 3.07
CA ALA A 67 10.06 -5.91 3.34
C ALA A 67 9.19 -6.46 2.20
N GLY A 68 8.15 -7.20 2.56
CA GLY A 68 7.19 -7.77 1.63
C GLY A 68 6.12 -8.56 2.38
N PHE A 69 5.05 -8.92 1.68
CA PHE A 69 4.02 -9.79 2.22
C PHE A 69 4.36 -11.26 1.96
N VAL A 70 4.09 -12.10 2.96
CA VAL A 70 3.91 -13.54 2.74
C VAL A 70 2.63 -13.79 1.96
N GLU A 71 2.50 -14.98 1.38
CA GLU A 71 1.25 -15.40 0.73
C GLU A 71 0.08 -15.33 1.72
N HIS A 72 -1.00 -14.67 1.34
CA HIS A 72 -2.20 -14.54 2.15
C HIS A 72 -3.44 -14.28 1.28
N LEU A 73 -4.61 -14.44 1.90
CA LEU A 73 -5.89 -14.01 1.35
C LEU A 73 -6.29 -12.72 2.08
N ASP A 74 -6.71 -11.70 1.32
CA ASP A 74 -7.17 -10.44 1.91
C ASP A 74 -8.38 -10.67 2.82
N ASN A 75 -9.32 -11.53 2.42
CA ASN A 75 -10.51 -11.90 3.18
C ASN A 75 -10.58 -13.45 3.34
N PRO A 76 -9.85 -14.04 4.30
CA PRO A 76 -9.72 -15.48 4.42
C PRO A 76 -11.01 -16.18 4.87
N ALA A 77 -11.85 -15.49 5.67
CA ALA A 77 -13.08 -16.06 6.21
C ALA A 77 -14.33 -15.67 5.41
N GLY A 78 -14.20 -14.80 4.40
CA GLY A 78 -15.32 -14.34 3.57
C GLY A 78 -16.35 -13.49 4.32
N ASN A 79 -16.09 -13.09 5.57
CA ASN A 79 -17.11 -12.58 6.48
C ASN A 79 -16.94 -11.11 6.88
N ASP A 80 -15.89 -10.44 6.41
CA ASP A 80 -15.64 -9.02 6.69
C ASP A 80 -16.27 -8.07 5.66
N GLY A 81 -16.99 -8.61 4.66
CA GLY A 81 -17.67 -7.86 3.60
C GLY A 81 -16.78 -7.39 2.45
N ARG A 82 -15.46 -7.59 2.50
CA ARG A 82 -14.54 -7.24 1.41
C ARG A 82 -14.63 -8.27 0.29
N VAL A 83 -14.98 -7.80 -0.90
CA VAL A 83 -15.13 -8.65 -2.11
C VAL A 83 -14.19 -8.24 -3.25
N LEU A 84 -13.62 -7.04 -3.18
CA LEU A 84 -12.74 -6.48 -4.20
C LEU A 84 -11.58 -5.74 -3.53
N THR A 85 -10.36 -6.09 -3.94
CA THR A 85 -9.15 -5.32 -3.61
C THR A 85 -8.65 -4.64 -4.87
N ALA A 86 -8.38 -3.34 -4.78
CA ALA A 86 -7.76 -2.56 -5.84
C ALA A 86 -6.43 -1.97 -5.34
N VAL A 87 -5.39 -2.08 -6.15
CA VAL A 87 -4.04 -1.58 -5.83
C VAL A 87 -3.62 -0.60 -6.91
N TYR A 88 -3.16 0.59 -6.50
CA TYR A 88 -2.60 1.59 -7.41
C TYR A 88 -1.12 1.82 -7.08
N TYR A 89 -0.25 1.53 -8.04
CA TYR A 89 1.20 1.68 -7.88
C TYR A 89 1.67 3.08 -8.28
N VAL A 90 2.46 3.72 -7.41
CA VAL A 90 3.06 5.06 -7.61
C VAL A 90 4.57 5.01 -7.84
N ASN A 91 5.10 3.87 -8.30
CA ASN A 91 6.53 3.66 -8.51
C ASN A 91 6.96 4.07 -9.93
N ALA A 92 7.16 5.37 -10.16
CA ALA A 92 7.64 5.88 -11.44
C ALA A 92 9.02 5.28 -11.81
N GLY A 93 9.17 4.76 -13.03
CA GLY A 93 10.43 4.17 -13.50
C GLY A 93 10.74 2.78 -12.91
N TRP A 94 9.75 2.11 -12.31
CA TRP A 94 9.93 0.74 -11.83
C TRP A 94 10.25 -0.24 -12.98
N LEU A 95 11.19 -1.16 -12.73
CA LEU A 95 11.61 -2.23 -13.63
C LEU A 95 11.50 -3.58 -12.91
N PRO A 96 11.24 -4.71 -13.61
CA PRO A 96 11.09 -6.02 -12.99
C PRO A 96 12.25 -6.45 -12.07
N GLN A 97 13.48 -6.05 -12.42
CA GLN A 97 14.70 -6.32 -11.65
C GLN A 97 14.74 -5.62 -10.27
N HIS A 98 13.90 -4.61 -10.03
CA HIS A 98 13.76 -3.97 -8.72
C HIS A 98 12.95 -4.83 -7.73
N GLY A 99 12.29 -5.89 -8.20
CA GLY A 99 11.43 -6.74 -7.37
C GLY A 99 10.15 -6.04 -6.92
N GLY A 100 9.51 -6.54 -5.86
CA GLY A 100 8.31 -5.92 -5.27
C GLY A 100 7.02 -6.04 -6.10
N ALA A 101 7.02 -6.79 -7.20
CA ALA A 101 5.82 -7.05 -7.99
C ALA A 101 4.84 -7.96 -7.23
N LEU A 102 3.55 -7.68 -7.36
CA LEU A 102 2.49 -8.57 -6.90
C LEU A 102 2.55 -9.90 -7.66
N ARG A 103 2.48 -11.00 -6.91
CA ARG A 103 2.30 -12.35 -7.44
C ARG A 103 0.99 -12.87 -6.88
N ALA A 104 0.05 -13.19 -7.77
CA ALA A 104 -1.26 -13.70 -7.40
C ALA A 104 -1.44 -15.11 -7.96
N LEU A 105 -1.88 -16.03 -7.11
CA LEU A 105 -2.30 -17.37 -7.50
C LEU A 105 -3.81 -17.33 -7.72
N THR A 106 -4.26 -17.69 -8.92
CA THR A 106 -5.69 -17.82 -9.22
C THR A 106 -6.08 -19.28 -9.11
N ALA A 107 -7.28 -19.56 -8.60
CA ALA A 107 -7.77 -20.92 -8.33
C ALA A 107 -8.04 -21.78 -9.60
N GLY A 108 -7.41 -21.47 -10.74
CA GLY A 108 -7.65 -22.15 -12.02
C GLY A 108 -6.45 -22.20 -12.97
N ALA A 109 -5.23 -21.96 -12.49
CA ALA A 109 -4.03 -22.23 -13.27
C ALA A 109 -3.57 -23.68 -13.00
N GLU A 110 -4.03 -24.62 -13.85
CA GLU A 110 -3.39 -25.93 -14.03
C GLU A 110 -2.19 -25.84 -14.98
#